data_AF-A0A8J4P388-F1
#
_entry.id   AF-A0A8J4P388-F1
#
_cell.length_a   1.000
_cell.length_b   1.000
_cell.length_c   1.000
_cell.angle_alpha   90.00
_cell.angle_beta   90.00
_cell.angle_gamma   90.00
#
_symmetry.space_group_name_H-M   'P 1'
#
loop_
_entity.id
_entity.type
_entity.pdbx_description
1 polymer ?
#
loop_
_entity_poly.entity_id
_entity_poly.type
_entity_poly.pdbx_seq_one_letter_code
_entity_poly.pdbx_strand_id
1 'polypeptide(L)'
;MGSEAALLLEAADFAARKHKEQRRKDPEGTPFINHPIGDTDTTFSEIEERFGEEVRRVVEEVTDDKALPKMERKRLQVERAPGSSPRAKLVKLADKLHNLRDLNRCTPEG
;
A
#
# COMPACT_ATOMS: atom_id res chain seq x y z
N MET A 1 -0.86 19.08 -20.00
CA MET A 1 -1.21 17.68 -19.71
C MET A 1 0.10 16.92 -19.54
N GLY A 2 0.44 16.50 -18.32
CA GLY A 2 1.58 15.61 -18.11
C GLY A 2 1.29 14.25 -18.75
N SER A 3 2.29 13.58 -19.30
CA SER A 3 2.10 12.24 -19.82
C SER A 3 1.75 11.27 -18.69
N GLU A 4 0.94 10.26 -18.96
CA GLU A 4 0.61 9.19 -18.00
C GLU A 4 1.87 8.56 -17.40
N ALA A 5 2.91 8.36 -18.22
CA ALA A 5 4.21 7.89 -17.79
C ALA A 5 4.88 8.81 -16.74
N ALA A 6 4.73 10.13 -16.86
CA ALA A 6 5.29 11.08 -15.89
C ALA A 6 4.60 10.95 -14.53
N LEU A 7 3.26 10.81 -14.50
CA LEU A 7 2.51 10.61 -13.26
C LEU A 7 2.87 9.29 -12.58
N LEU A 8 3.04 8.22 -13.36
CA LEU A 8 3.47 6.93 -12.83
C LEU A 8 4.89 7.01 -12.23
N LEU A 9 5.82 7.68 -12.90
CA LEU A 9 7.17 7.88 -12.39
C LEU A 9 7.19 8.71 -11.12
N GLU A 10 6.37 9.78 -11.05
CA GLU A 10 6.25 10.61 -9.85
C GLU A 10 5.69 9.82 -8.66
N ALA A 11 4.65 8.99 -8.89
CA ALA A 11 4.08 8.15 -7.85
C ALA A 11 5.07 7.08 -7.36
N ALA A 12 5.81 6.45 -8.28
CA ALA A 12 6.81 5.45 -7.95
C ALA A 12 7.98 6.05 -7.14
N ASP A 13 8.49 7.21 -7.58
CA ASP A 13 9.55 7.93 -6.88
C ASP A 13 9.10 8.40 -5.49
N PHE A 14 7.87 8.88 -5.36
CA PHE A 14 7.30 9.23 -4.05
C PHE A 14 7.23 8.04 -3.10
N ALA A 15 6.69 6.91 -3.56
CA ALA A 15 6.63 5.68 -2.76
C ALA A 15 8.04 5.22 -2.35
N ALA A 16 9.00 5.23 -3.27
CA ALA A 16 10.38 4.86 -3.00
C ALA A 16 11.01 5.72 -1.89
N ARG A 17 10.78 7.04 -1.91
CA ARG A 17 11.28 7.95 -0.86
C ARG A 17 10.62 7.69 0.49
N LYS A 18 9.29 7.52 0.52
CA LYS A 18 8.54 7.30 1.76
C LYS A 18 8.84 5.96 2.41
N HIS A 19 9.17 4.94 1.61
CA HIS A 19 9.56 3.61 2.10
C HIS A 19 11.09 3.40 2.21
N LYS A 20 11.92 4.45 2.06
CA LYS A 20 13.39 4.32 1.96
C LYS A 20 14.05 3.56 3.13
N GLU A 21 13.44 3.58 4.31
CA GLU A 21 13.95 2.93 5.54
C GLU A 21 13.24 1.61 5.84
N GLN A 22 12.12 1.33 5.17
CA GLN A 22 11.34 0.12 5.40
C GLN A 22 11.93 -1.05 4.61
N ARG A 23 11.98 -2.21 5.25
CA ARG A 23 12.47 -3.47 4.68
C ARG A 23 11.39 -4.54 4.80
N ARG A 24 11.35 -5.42 3.82
CA ARG A 24 10.61 -6.68 3.88
C ARG A 24 11.22 -7.59 4.95
N LYS A 25 10.44 -8.56 5.38
CA LYS A 25 10.82 -9.59 6.34
C LYS A 25 11.49 -10.81 5.69
N ASP A 26 12.03 -10.67 4.48
CA ASP A 26 12.88 -11.70 3.89
C ASP A 26 14.29 -11.66 4.50
N PRO A 27 15.06 -12.78 4.44
CA PRO A 27 16.41 -12.84 4.98
C PRO A 27 17.35 -11.76 4.41
N GLU A 28 17.12 -11.33 3.17
CA GLU A 28 17.92 -10.29 2.50
C GLU A 28 17.52 -8.86 2.90
N GLY A 29 16.42 -8.69 3.64
CA GLY A 29 15.88 -7.39 4.00
C GLY A 29 15.62 -6.52 2.78
N THR A 30 14.88 -7.02 1.79
CA THR A 30 14.62 -6.32 0.53
C THR A 30 13.85 -4.99 0.75
N PRO A 31 14.15 -3.88 0.04
CA PRO A 31 13.41 -2.62 0.18
C PRO A 31 11.89 -2.73 -0.04
N PHE A 32 11.11 -2.04 0.80
CA PHE A 32 9.63 -2.13 0.83
C PHE A 32 8.94 -1.15 -0.14
N ILE A 33 9.42 -1.03 -1.38
CA ILE A 33 9.04 0.06 -2.31
C ILE A 33 7.69 -0.12 -3.03
N ASN A 34 7.11 -1.32 -3.01
CA ASN A 34 5.87 -1.66 -3.76
C ASN A 34 4.61 -1.68 -2.88
N HIS A 35 4.69 -1.18 -1.65
CA HIS A 35 3.56 -1.22 -0.72
C HIS A 35 2.74 0.08 -0.80
N PRO A 36 1.42 0.05 -0.48
CA PRO A 36 0.66 1.26 -0.31
C PRO A 36 1.33 2.22 0.68
N ILE A 37 1.43 3.49 0.28
CA ILE A 37 2.00 4.59 1.07
C ILE A 37 1.28 4.83 2.41
N GLY A 38 0.09 4.26 2.61
CA GLY A 38 -0.64 4.29 3.88
C GLY A 38 0.12 3.67 5.06
N ASP A 39 1.24 2.99 4.79
CA ASP A 39 2.13 2.46 5.82
C ASP A 39 3.31 3.36 6.22
N THR A 40 3.33 4.60 5.72
CA THR A 40 4.38 5.60 5.98
C THR A 40 3.86 6.73 6.86
N ASP A 41 4.67 7.77 7.09
CA ASP A 41 4.28 9.02 7.75
C ASP A 41 3.49 9.99 6.84
N THR A 42 3.08 9.52 5.66
CA THR A 42 2.34 10.28 4.66
C THR A 42 0.90 10.57 5.11
N THR A 43 0.47 11.82 4.97
CA THR A 43 -0.92 12.22 5.26
C THR A 43 -1.82 12.10 4.04
N PHE A 44 -3.13 11.94 4.23
CA PHE A 44 -4.08 11.95 3.12
C PHE A 44 -4.10 13.29 2.37
N SER A 45 -3.93 14.42 3.07
CA SER A 45 -3.81 15.74 2.45
C SER A 45 -2.61 15.83 1.51
N GLU A 46 -1.45 15.30 1.91
CA GLU A 46 -0.26 15.24 1.05
C GLU A 46 -0.52 14.43 -0.23
N ILE A 47 -1.29 13.33 -0.13
CA ILE A 47 -1.65 12.50 -1.29
C ILE A 47 -2.60 13.25 -2.21
N GLU A 48 -3.60 13.92 -1.66
CA GLU A 48 -4.58 14.67 -2.42
C GLU A 48 -3.97 15.87 -3.13
N GLU A 49 -3.08 16.60 -2.47
CA GLU A 49 -2.35 17.74 -3.06
C GLU A 49 -1.49 17.32 -4.26
N ARG A 50 -0.87 16.13 -4.20
CA ARG A 50 0.06 15.67 -5.23
C ARG A 50 -0.58 14.83 -6.33
N PHE A 51 -1.54 13.98 -5.98
CA PHE A 51 -2.11 12.97 -6.89
C PHE A 51 -3.62 13.11 -7.08
N GLY A 52 -4.26 14.05 -6.39
CA GLY A 52 -5.67 14.33 -6.48
C GLY A 52 -6.54 13.45 -5.58
N GLU A 53 -7.79 13.89 -5.43
CA GLU A 53 -8.80 13.27 -4.58
C GLU A 53 -9.05 11.80 -4.93
N GLU A 54 -9.14 11.44 -6.21
CA GLU A 54 -9.44 10.06 -6.61
C GLU A 54 -8.39 9.06 -6.10
N VAL A 55 -7.11 9.43 -6.16
CA VAL A 55 -6.01 8.60 -5.67
C VAL A 55 -6.06 8.54 -4.14
N ARG A 56 -6.25 9.68 -3.47
CA ARG A 56 -6.38 9.74 -2.01
C ARG A 56 -7.50 8.84 -1.49
N ARG A 57 -8.69 8.85 -2.12
CA ARG A 57 -9.82 7.97 -1.75
C ARG A 57 -9.43 6.49 -1.83
N VAL A 58 -8.76 6.08 -2.90
CA VAL A 58 -8.32 4.68 -3.05
C VAL A 58 -7.29 4.32 -1.98
N VAL A 59 -6.31 5.20 -1.73
CA VAL A 59 -5.30 4.97 -0.69
C VAL A 59 -5.95 4.85 0.69
N GLU A 60 -6.90 5.71 1.00
CA GLU A 60 -7.66 5.66 2.26
C GLU A 60 -8.40 4.32 2.42
N GLU A 61 -9.10 3.83 1.40
CA GLU A 61 -9.82 2.55 1.44
C GLU A 61 -8.92 1.31 1.65
N VAL A 62 -7.65 1.41 1.26
CA VAL A 62 -6.66 0.32 1.39
C VAL A 62 -5.73 0.49 2.59
N THR A 63 -5.86 1.58 3.34
CA THR A 63 -5.06 1.85 4.53
C THR A 63 -5.74 1.25 5.77
N ASP A 64 -4.96 0.50 6.54
CA ASP A 64 -5.40 -0.06 7.83
C ASP A 64 -5.34 1.00 8.94
N ASP A 65 -6.27 0.97 9.88
CA ASP A 65 -6.18 1.75 11.11
C ASP A 65 -5.17 1.11 12.07
N LYS A 66 -3.97 1.70 12.17
CA LYS A 66 -2.88 1.23 13.02
C LYS A 66 -3.10 1.44 14.52
N ALA A 67 -4.13 2.18 14.94
CA ALA A 67 -4.52 2.27 16.34
C ALA A 67 -5.15 0.95 16.84
N LEU A 68 -5.63 0.10 15.93
CA LEU A 68 -6.28 -1.17 16.26
C LEU A 68 -5.27 -2.34 16.36
N PRO A 69 -5.53 -3.33 17.23
CA PRO A 69 -4.74 -4.55 17.31
C PRO A 69 -4.67 -5.29 15.97
N LYS A 70 -3.56 -5.99 15.71
CA LYS A 70 -3.33 -6.72 14.44
C LYS A 70 -4.48 -7.67 14.06
N MET A 71 -5.03 -8.40 15.04
CA MET A 71 -6.15 -9.32 14.80
C MET A 71 -7.43 -8.59 14.40
N GLU A 72 -7.68 -7.42 15.00
CA GLU A 72 -8.82 -6.57 14.69
C GLU A 72 -8.71 -6.02 13.26
N ARG A 73 -7.54 -5.52 12.87
CA ARG A 73 -7.27 -5.07 11.50
C ARG A 73 -7.53 -6.16 10.47
N LYS A 74 -7.05 -7.38 10.75
CA LYS A 74 -7.29 -8.54 9.88
C LYS A 74 -8.77 -8.89 9.76
N ARG A 75 -9.54 -8.82 10.85
CA ARG A 75 -10.99 -9.04 10.82
C ARG A 75 -11.69 -7.99 9.95
N LEU A 76 -11.36 -6.71 10.16
CA LEU A 76 -11.92 -5.59 9.40
C LEU A 76 -11.58 -5.67 7.90
N GLN A 77 -10.41 -6.18 7.51
CA GLN A 77 -10.08 -6.40 6.10
C GLN A 77 -11.07 -7.37 5.43
N VAL A 78 -11.50 -8.43 6.12
CA VAL A 78 -12.49 -9.39 5.60
C VAL A 78 -13.88 -8.76 5.55
N GLU A 79 -14.30 -8.09 6.62
CA GLU A 79 -15.62 -7.46 6.72
C GLU A 79 -15.81 -6.32 5.70
N ARG A 80 -14.77 -5.51 5.46
CA ARG A 80 -14.83 -4.34 4.55
C ARG A 80 -14.59 -4.69 3.08
N ALA A 81 -14.06 -5.87 2.76
CA ALA A 81 -13.72 -6.25 1.39
C ALA A 81 -14.92 -6.18 0.41
N PRO A 82 -16.13 -6.68 0.76
CA PRO A 82 -17.29 -6.60 -0.14
C PRO A 82 -17.72 -5.18 -0.46
N GLY A 83 -17.63 -4.27 0.52
CA GLY A 83 -18.05 -2.87 0.39
C GLY A 83 -17.02 -1.93 -0.26
N SER A 84 -15.80 -2.41 -0.52
CA SER A 84 -14.75 -1.58 -1.14
C SER A 84 -15.06 -1.25 -2.60
N SER A 85 -14.57 -0.10 -3.07
CA SER A 85 -14.69 0.32 -4.48
C SER A 85 -13.97 -0.67 -5.42
N PRO A 86 -14.34 -0.73 -6.72
CA PRO A 86 -13.66 -1.61 -7.68
C PRO A 86 -12.15 -1.35 -7.76
N ARG A 87 -11.73 -0.08 -7.72
CA ARG A 87 -10.31 0.31 -7.73
C ARG A 87 -9.60 -0.18 -6.46
N ALA A 88 -10.17 0.03 -5.28
CA ALA A 88 -9.60 -0.47 -4.03
C ALA A 88 -9.54 -2.01 -3.98
N LYS A 89 -10.54 -2.71 -4.54
CA LYS A 89 -10.53 -4.18 -4.67
C LYS A 89 -9.36 -4.67 -5.53
N LEU A 90 -9.08 -4.02 -6.66
CA LEU A 90 -7.93 -4.37 -7.50
C LEU A 90 -6.61 -4.22 -6.74
N VAL A 91 -6.44 -3.12 -6.01
CA VAL A 91 -5.24 -2.89 -5.18
C VAL A 91 -5.13 -3.95 -4.07
N LYS A 92 -6.22 -4.25 -3.36
CA LYS A 92 -6.23 -5.29 -2.31
C LYS A 92 -5.90 -6.68 -2.87
N LEU A 93 -6.41 -7.03 -4.04
CA LEU A 93 -6.08 -8.29 -4.72
C LEU A 93 -4.62 -8.34 -5.13
N ALA A 94 -4.09 -7.26 -5.71
CA ALA A 94 -2.68 -7.18 -6.09
C ALA A 94 -1.75 -7.30 -4.87
N ASP A 95 -2.05 -6.63 -3.77
CA ASP A 95 -1.32 -6.74 -2.50
C ASP A 95 -1.32 -8.19 -1.99
N LYS A 96 -2.49 -8.83 -1.90
CA LYS A 96 -2.58 -10.21 -1.40
C LYS A 96 -1.87 -11.20 -2.32
N LEU A 97 -1.99 -11.05 -3.64
CA LEU A 97 -1.27 -11.88 -4.61
C LEU A 97 0.25 -11.71 -4.47
N HIS A 98 0.73 -10.47 -4.33
CA HIS A 98 2.14 -10.19 -4.11
C HIS A 98 2.63 -10.85 -2.82
N ASN A 99 1.90 -10.66 -1.70
CA ASN A 99 2.27 -11.21 -0.40
C ASN A 99 2.29 -12.74 -0.41
N LEU A 100 1.34 -13.41 -1.07
CA LEU A 100 1.34 -14.87 -1.22
C LEU A 100 2.51 -15.37 -2.08
N ARG A 101 2.86 -14.66 -3.17
CA ARG A 101 4.04 -14.98 -3.98
C ARG A 101 5.34 -14.81 -3.18
N ASP A 102 5.41 -13.80 -2.33
CA ASP A 102 6.56 -13.54 -1.46
C ASP A 102 6.73 -14.68 -0.44
N LEU A 103 5.64 -15.11 0.21
CA LEU A 103 5.63 -16.25 1.14
C LEU A 103 6.06 -17.56 0.48
N ASN A 104 5.67 -17.77 -0.79
CA ASN A 104 6.10 -18.95 -1.55
C ASN A 104 7.59 -18.89 -1.94
N ARG A 105 8.16 -17.68 -2.07
CA ARG A 105 9.56 -17.49 -2.43
C ARG A 105 10.47 -17.65 -1.22
N CYS A 106 10.12 -17.07 -0.08
CA CYS A 106 10.85 -17.22 1.17
C CYS A 106 9.92 -17.16 2.38
N THR A 107 10.26 -17.93 3.42
CA THR A 107 9.57 -17.80 4.72
C THR A 107 10.05 -16.52 5.40
N PRO A 108 9.15 -15.62 5.86
CA PRO A 108 9.56 -14.42 6.55
C PRO A 108 10.25 -14.71 7.88
N GLU A 109 11.25 -13.91 8.23
CA GLU A 109 11.91 -13.92 9.54
C GLU A 109 11.40 -12.75 10.41
N GLY A 110 11.10 -13.04 11.68
CA GLY A 110 10.70 -12.03 12.67
C GLY A 110 9.22 -11.97 13.04
#